data_AF-A0AAV6JIV5-F1
#
_entry.id   AF-A0AAV6JIV5-F1
#
_cell.length_a   1.000
_cell.length_b   1.000
_cell.length_c   1.000
_cell.angle_alpha   90.00
_cell.angle_beta   90.00
_cell.angle_gamma   90.00
#
_symmetry.space_group_name_H-M   'P 1'
#
loop_
_entity.id
_entity.type
_entity.pdbx_description
1 polymer ?
#
loop_
_entity_poly.entity_id
_entity_poly.type
_entity_poly.pdbx_seq_one_letter_code
_entity_poly.pdbx_strand_id
1 'polypeptide(L)'
;MDSSSSSSSSSSSSSSSSSSSSSFFNSKLLGEGLGSCTFDELLQIEQQLEKSASTIRARKMQVYREQIEKLKEKERALAAENAMLYEKHGLHPQQESNEEGENDQQSTESNENSDVETELFIGPPEGRTKRVPPK
;
A
#
# COMPACT_ATOMS: atom_id res chain seq x y z
N MET A 1 -16.45 -71.23 -34.52
CA MET A 1 -16.89 -70.03 -33.77
C MET A 1 -15.63 -69.24 -33.50
N ASP A 2 -15.35 -68.24 -34.33
CA ASP A 2 -14.15 -67.40 -34.20
C ASP A 2 -14.39 -66.32 -33.14
N SER A 3 -13.54 -66.32 -32.12
CA SER A 3 -13.52 -65.30 -31.08
C SER A 3 -12.69 -64.12 -31.57
N SER A 4 -13.35 -63.05 -32.02
CA SER A 4 -12.68 -61.79 -32.36
C SER A 4 -12.36 -61.01 -31.08
N SER A 5 -11.10 -61.01 -30.68
CA SER A 5 -10.58 -60.16 -29.60
C SER A 5 -10.50 -58.71 -30.08
N SER A 6 -11.35 -57.84 -29.54
CA SER A 6 -11.29 -56.40 -29.78
C SER A 6 -10.27 -55.75 -28.83
N SER A 7 -9.08 -55.46 -29.33
CA SER A 7 -8.06 -54.70 -28.61
C SER A 7 -8.47 -53.23 -28.55
N SER A 8 -8.89 -52.75 -27.38
CA SER A 8 -9.13 -51.33 -27.13
C SER A 8 -7.81 -50.62 -26.84
N SER A 9 -7.28 -49.89 -27.81
CA SER A 9 -6.08 -49.06 -27.65
C SER A 9 -6.43 -47.76 -26.93
N SER A 10 -6.21 -47.72 -25.62
CA SER A 10 -6.33 -46.50 -24.81
C SER A 10 -5.24 -45.51 -25.21
N SER A 11 -5.64 -44.42 -25.85
CA SER A 11 -4.75 -43.30 -26.18
C SER A 11 -4.70 -42.36 -24.98
N SER A 12 -3.61 -42.41 -24.20
CA SER A 12 -3.39 -41.53 -23.05
C SER A 12 -2.93 -40.14 -23.52
N SER A 13 -3.74 -39.12 -23.25
CA SER A 13 -3.57 -37.73 -23.69
C SER A 13 -2.44 -36.99 -22.94
N SER A 14 -1.54 -36.35 -23.68
CA SER A 14 -0.30 -35.68 -23.21
C SER A 14 -0.49 -34.26 -22.59
N SER A 15 -1.55 -34.02 -21.82
CA SER A 15 -1.94 -32.67 -21.38
C SER A 15 -1.09 -32.08 -20.24
N SER A 16 -0.29 -32.88 -19.55
CA SER A 16 0.37 -32.49 -18.28
C SER A 16 1.63 -31.62 -18.43
N SER A 17 2.22 -31.55 -19.63
CA SER A 17 3.53 -30.94 -19.81
C SER A 17 3.52 -29.40 -19.79
N SER A 18 2.45 -28.76 -20.27
CA SER A 18 2.39 -27.30 -20.44
C SER A 18 2.18 -26.51 -19.14
N SER A 19 1.42 -27.06 -18.19
CA SER A 19 1.17 -26.40 -16.89
C SER A 19 2.42 -26.34 -16.03
N SER A 20 3.23 -27.41 -16.05
CA SER A 20 4.47 -27.50 -15.28
C SER A 20 5.52 -26.50 -15.77
N SER A 21 5.68 -26.32 -17.08
CA SER A 21 6.66 -25.36 -17.63
C SER A 21 6.35 -23.92 -17.24
N SER A 22 5.07 -23.54 -17.13
CA SER A 22 4.67 -22.20 -16.71
C SER A 22 4.90 -21.98 -15.21
N SER A 23 4.61 -22.96 -14.35
CA SER A 23 4.90 -22.84 -12.91
C SER A 23 6.40 -22.74 -12.63
N PHE A 24 7.22 -23.51 -13.34
CA PHE A 24 8.68 -23.43 -13.23
C PHE A 24 9.22 -22.06 -13.62
N PHE A 25 8.69 -21.44 -14.67
CA PHE A 25 9.11 -20.10 -15.08
C PHE A 25 8.74 -19.03 -14.05
N ASN A 26 7.54 -19.11 -13.45
CA ASN A 26 7.14 -18.20 -12.38
C ASN A 26 8.06 -18.32 -11.16
N SER A 27 8.35 -19.55 -10.70
CA SER A 27 9.32 -19.80 -9.63
C SER A 27 10.69 -19.17 -9.92
N LYS A 28 11.19 -19.30 -11.15
CA LYS A 28 12.46 -18.66 -11.56
C LYS A 28 12.41 -17.13 -11.50
N LEU A 29 11.30 -16.50 -11.93
CA LEU A 29 11.12 -15.04 -11.78
C LEU A 29 11.07 -14.60 -10.31
N LEU A 30 10.64 -15.48 -9.41
CA LEU A 30 10.67 -15.26 -7.95
C LEU A 30 12.05 -15.55 -7.32
N GLY A 31 13.02 -16.01 -8.10
CA GLY A 31 14.37 -16.32 -7.65
C GLY A 31 14.56 -17.76 -7.15
N GLU A 32 13.58 -18.64 -7.35
CA GLU A 32 13.67 -20.05 -6.97
C GLU A 32 14.33 -20.89 -8.08
N GLY A 33 15.13 -21.88 -7.70
CA GLY A 33 15.67 -22.86 -8.65
C GLY A 33 16.66 -22.31 -9.69
N LEU A 34 17.30 -21.17 -9.41
CA LEU A 34 18.24 -20.52 -10.34
C LEU A 34 19.54 -21.30 -10.58
N GLY A 35 19.91 -22.23 -9.68
CA GLY A 35 21.14 -23.01 -9.78
C GLY A 35 21.23 -23.94 -11.01
N SER A 36 20.10 -24.21 -11.68
CA SER A 36 20.06 -24.96 -12.94
C SER A 36 19.93 -24.06 -14.18
N CYS A 37 19.89 -22.74 -14.02
CA CYS A 37 19.75 -21.79 -15.12
C CYS A 37 21.11 -21.47 -15.74
N THR A 38 21.15 -21.30 -17.06
CA THR A 38 22.35 -20.82 -17.75
C THR A 38 22.52 -19.32 -17.54
N PHE A 39 23.71 -18.79 -17.84
CA PHE A 39 23.98 -17.36 -17.73
C PHE A 39 23.03 -16.52 -18.58
N ASP A 40 22.79 -16.93 -19.84
CA ASP A 40 21.89 -16.22 -20.75
C ASP A 40 20.43 -16.21 -20.25
N GLU A 41 19.95 -17.33 -19.69
CA GLU A 41 18.62 -17.40 -19.06
C GLU A 41 18.51 -16.45 -17.86
N LEU A 42 19.57 -16.37 -17.04
CA LEU A 42 19.61 -15.50 -15.88
C LEU A 42 19.56 -14.02 -16.29
N LEU A 43 20.32 -13.65 -17.32
CA LEU A 43 20.33 -12.30 -17.88
C LEU A 43 18.97 -11.92 -18.50
N GLN A 44 18.25 -12.89 -19.09
CA GLN A 44 16.91 -12.65 -19.61
C GLN A 44 15.90 -12.41 -18.47
N ILE A 45 15.98 -13.18 -17.39
CA ILE A 45 15.15 -13.01 -16.19
C ILE A 45 15.38 -11.63 -15.58
N GLU A 46 16.64 -11.22 -15.41
CA GLU A 46 17.00 -9.90 -14.90
C GLU A 46 16.37 -8.78 -15.72
N GLN A 47 16.57 -8.78 -17.03
CA GLN A 47 16.00 -7.77 -17.93
C GLN A 47 14.47 -7.74 -17.88
N GLN A 48 13.81 -8.89 -17.75
CA GLN A 48 12.36 -8.97 -17.65
C GLN A 48 11.85 -8.38 -16.33
N LEU A 49 12.53 -8.67 -15.22
CA LEU A 49 12.23 -8.12 -13.91
C LEU A 49 12.46 -6.60 -13.88
N GLU A 50 13.58 -6.13 -14.43
CA GLU A 50 13.88 -4.70 -14.52
C GLU A 50 12.80 -3.93 -15.30
N LYS A 51 12.45 -4.42 -16.50
CA LYS A 51 11.41 -3.81 -17.34
C LYS A 51 10.06 -3.78 -16.62
N SER A 52 9.62 -4.92 -16.09
CA SER A 52 8.31 -5.01 -15.43
C SER A 52 8.24 -4.16 -14.16
N ALA A 53 9.28 -4.17 -13.33
CA ALA A 53 9.35 -3.34 -12.13
C ALA A 53 9.35 -1.84 -12.49
N SER A 54 10.05 -1.45 -13.55
CA SER A 54 10.05 -0.08 -14.06
C SER A 54 8.65 0.35 -14.53
N THR A 55 7.97 -0.49 -15.30
CA THR A 55 6.58 -0.24 -15.74
C THR A 55 5.62 -0.12 -14.56
N ILE A 56 5.70 -1.02 -13.57
CA ILE A 56 4.85 -0.97 -12.36
C ILE A 56 5.09 0.34 -11.61
N ARG A 57 6.36 0.74 -11.42
CA ARG A 57 6.73 1.97 -10.72
C ARG A 57 6.22 3.21 -11.43
N ALA A 58 6.38 3.28 -12.76
CA ALA A 58 5.89 4.37 -13.59
C ALA A 58 4.36 4.52 -13.48
N ARG A 59 3.63 3.40 -13.58
CA ARG A 59 2.16 3.40 -13.44
C ARG A 59 1.73 3.82 -12.03
N LYS A 60 2.39 3.32 -10.99
CA LYS A 60 2.12 3.71 -9.60
C LYS A 60 2.33 5.21 -9.39
N MET A 61 3.41 5.77 -9.93
CA MET A 61 3.67 7.21 -9.88
C MET A 61 2.62 8.03 -10.63
N GLN A 62 2.17 7.56 -11.80
CA GLN A 62 1.13 8.24 -12.57
C GLN A 62 -0.17 8.33 -11.75
N VAL A 63 -0.63 7.20 -11.19
CA VAL A 63 -1.85 7.17 -10.37
C VAL A 63 -1.75 8.10 -9.16
N TYR A 64 -0.60 8.13 -8.47
CA TYR A 64 -0.43 9.06 -7.35
C TYR A 64 -0.44 10.52 -7.77
N ARG A 65 0.14 10.85 -8.93
CA ARG A 65 0.10 12.22 -9.45
C ARG A 65 -1.34 12.67 -9.67
N GLU A 66 -2.15 11.84 -10.31
CA GLU A 66 -3.58 12.11 -10.54
C GLU A 66 -4.34 12.29 -9.22
N GLN A 67 -4.05 11.47 -8.20
CA GLN A 67 -4.64 11.62 -6.87
C GLN A 67 -4.24 12.93 -6.18
N ILE A 68 -2.96 13.30 -6.26
CA ILE A 68 -2.45 14.56 -5.71
C ILE A 68 -3.11 15.75 -6.40
N GLU A 69 -3.25 15.73 -7.72
CA GLU A 69 -3.92 16.80 -8.47
C GLU A 69 -5.38 16.95 -8.07
N LYS A 70 -6.11 15.84 -7.92
CA LYS A 70 -7.49 15.85 -7.44
C LYS A 70 -7.62 16.43 -6.03
N LEU A 71 -6.69 16.11 -5.14
CA LEU A 71 -6.68 16.66 -3.78
C LEU A 71 -6.39 18.17 -3.80
N LYS A 72 -5.43 18.62 -4.60
CA LYS A 72 -5.13 20.06 -4.78
C LYS A 72 -6.31 20.83 -5.35
N GLU A 73 -7.06 20.24 -6.26
CA GLU A 73 -8.28 20.86 -6.79
C GLU A 73 -9.34 21.01 -5.69
N LYS A 74 -9.56 19.95 -4.90
CA LYS A 74 -10.48 19.98 -3.76
C LYS A 74 -10.05 21.01 -2.70
N GLU A 75 -8.77 21.09 -2.40
CA GLU A 75 -8.19 22.09 -1.49
C GLU A 75 -8.51 23.51 -1.98
N ARG A 76 -8.28 23.81 -3.25
CA ARG A 76 -8.61 25.13 -3.83
C ARG A 76 -10.11 25.45 -3.78
N ALA A 77 -10.97 24.47 -4.08
CA ALA A 77 -12.40 24.65 -4.03
C ALA A 77 -12.89 24.96 -2.60
N LEU A 78 -12.38 24.21 -1.61
CA LEU A 78 -12.70 24.45 -0.20
C LEU A 78 -12.13 25.78 0.31
N ALA A 79 -10.93 26.16 -0.11
CA ALA A 79 -10.33 27.45 0.24
C ALA A 79 -11.18 28.62 -0.29
N ALA A 80 -11.69 28.51 -1.52
CA ALA A 80 -12.60 29.50 -2.09
C ALA A 80 -13.94 29.57 -1.35
N GLU A 81 -14.54 28.43 -1.02
CA GLU A 81 -15.77 28.37 -0.22
C GLU A 81 -15.57 28.99 1.17
N ASN A 82 -14.49 28.65 1.86
CA ASN A 82 -14.15 29.22 3.15
C ASN A 82 -13.95 30.73 3.07
N ALA A 83 -13.27 31.24 2.03
CA ALA A 83 -13.12 32.69 1.82
C ALA A 83 -14.48 33.40 1.69
N MET A 84 -15.42 32.83 0.91
CA MET A 84 -16.78 33.38 0.79
C MET A 84 -17.53 33.34 2.11
N LEU A 85 -17.39 32.26 2.88
CA LEU A 85 -18.03 32.14 4.20
C LEU A 85 -17.48 33.15 5.20
N TYR A 86 -16.17 33.38 5.20
CA TYR A 86 -15.52 34.38 6.04
C TYR A 86 -15.99 35.80 5.70
N GLU A 87 -16.08 36.14 4.42
CA GLU A 87 -16.63 37.43 3.98
C GLU A 87 -18.09 37.59 4.42
N LYS A 88 -18.90 36.54 4.29
CA LYS A 88 -20.32 36.56 4.66
C LYS A 88 -20.56 36.70 6.17
N HIS A 89 -19.70 36.11 7.00
CA HIS A 89 -19.91 36.05 8.45
C HIS A 89 -18.98 36.98 9.26
N GLY A 90 -18.11 37.77 8.59
CA GLY A 90 -17.21 38.73 9.24
C GLY A 90 -16.16 38.08 10.15
N LEU A 91 -15.95 36.77 10.03
CA LEU A 91 -14.94 36.03 10.77
C LEU A 91 -13.67 36.09 9.92
N HIS A 92 -12.70 36.93 10.28
CA HIS A 92 -11.40 36.90 9.59
C HIS A 92 -10.58 35.73 10.16
N PRO A 93 -10.05 34.80 9.36
CA PRO A 93 -9.11 33.82 9.87
C PRO A 93 -7.88 34.56 10.43
N GLN A 94 -7.56 34.32 11.70
CA GLN A 94 -6.32 34.80 12.29
C GLN A 94 -5.18 34.19 11.48
N GLN A 95 -4.42 35.04 10.82
CA GLN A 95 -3.31 34.65 9.96
C GLN A 95 -2.20 34.11 10.87
N GLU A 96 -2.18 32.80 11.10
CA GLU A 96 -1.03 32.14 11.68
C GLU A 96 0.05 32.10 10.59
N SER A 97 0.90 33.12 10.61
CA SER A 97 2.11 33.19 9.80
C SER A 97 3.05 32.05 10.22
N ASN A 98 2.93 30.91 9.56
CA ASN A 98 3.98 29.89 9.58
C ASN A 98 5.12 30.36 8.68
N GLU A 99 5.99 31.20 9.26
CA GLU A 99 7.35 31.40 8.78
C GLU A 99 8.25 30.47 9.61
N GLU A 100 8.61 29.33 9.03
CA GLU A 100 9.71 28.51 9.55
C GLU A 100 11.04 29.19 9.20
N GLY A 101 11.79 29.64 10.22
CA GLY A 101 13.11 30.23 10.02
C GLY A 101 13.79 30.78 11.29
N GLU A 102 14.27 29.87 12.14
CA GLU A 102 15.45 30.00 13.02
C GLU A 102 15.48 31.02 14.18
N ASN A 103 15.37 30.47 15.40
CA ASN A 103 16.18 30.76 16.60
C ASN A 103 16.33 32.22 17.09
N ASP A 104 15.66 32.59 18.18
CA ASP A 104 16.33 32.87 19.46
C ASP A 104 15.34 33.07 20.63
N GLN A 105 15.82 32.69 21.81
CA GLN A 105 15.15 32.61 23.10
C GLN A 105 14.46 33.92 23.54
N GLN A 106 13.26 33.82 24.14
CA GLN A 106 13.04 34.32 25.52
C GLN A 106 11.72 33.82 26.13
N SER A 107 11.85 33.11 27.24
CA SER A 107 10.81 32.64 28.14
C SER A 107 10.03 33.79 28.80
N THR A 108 8.72 33.65 28.97
CA THR A 108 7.99 34.11 30.17
C THR A 108 6.73 33.27 30.38
N GLU A 109 6.84 32.32 31.32
CA GLU A 109 5.85 31.93 32.32
C GLU A 109 4.34 32.18 32.07
N SER A 110 3.62 31.10 31.76
CA SER A 110 2.29 30.84 32.35
C SER A 110 2.04 29.33 32.32
N ASN A 111 2.77 28.64 33.20
CA ASN A 111 2.55 27.22 33.46
C ASN A 111 1.39 27.08 34.45
N GLU A 112 0.15 27.06 33.93
CA GLU A 112 -1.01 26.50 34.62
C GLU A 112 -1.32 25.13 34.02
N ASN A 113 -0.49 24.17 34.40
CA ASN A 113 -0.66 22.76 34.13
C ASN A 113 -1.76 22.19 35.05
N SER A 114 -3.02 22.20 34.61
CA SER A 114 -4.06 21.38 35.24
C SER A 114 -3.87 19.92 34.80
N ASP A 115 -3.34 19.09 35.71
CA ASP A 115 -3.14 17.66 35.52
C ASP A 115 -4.51 16.94 35.46
N VAL A 116 -4.90 16.50 34.27
CA VAL A 116 -6.08 15.63 34.05
C VAL A 116 -5.59 14.30 33.52
N GLU A 117 -5.50 13.31 34.41
CA GLU A 117 -5.23 11.92 34.02
C GLU A 117 -6.39 11.43 33.14
N THR A 118 -6.13 11.32 31.83
CA THR A 118 -7.02 10.64 30.90
C THR A 118 -6.41 9.29 30.57
N GLU A 119 -7.02 8.20 31.06
CA GLU A 119 -6.68 6.84 30.63
C GLU A 119 -7.16 6.65 29.18
N LEU A 120 -6.37 7.13 28.22
CA LEU A 120 -6.62 6.97 26.80
C LEU A 120 -5.95 5.68 26.31
N PHE A 121 -6.73 4.61 26.13
CA PHE A 121 -6.25 3.39 25.48
C PHE A 121 -6.36 3.51 23.96
N ILE A 122 -5.27 3.88 23.30
CA ILE A 122 -5.16 3.87 21.83
C ILE A 122 -4.76 2.45 21.40
N GLY A 123 -5.70 1.50 21.52
CA GLY A 123 -5.51 0.11 21.14
C GLY A 123 -6.84 -0.60 20.86
N PRO A 124 -6.84 -1.73 20.13
CA PRO A 124 -8.06 -2.51 19.91
C PRO A 124 -8.61 -3.02 21.25
N PRO A 125 -9.92 -2.88 21.52
CA PRO A 125 -10.49 -3.02 22.86
C PRO A 125 -10.23 -4.39 23.48
N GLU A 126 -9.62 -4.40 24.68
CA GLU A 126 -9.43 -5.61 25.45
C GLU A 126 -10.77 -6.08 26.03
N GLY A 127 -11.11 -7.35 25.78
CA GLY A 127 -12.35 -7.96 26.24
C GLY A 127 -12.49 -7.84 27.77
N ARG A 128 -13.55 -7.17 28.22
CA ARG A 128 -13.87 -6.90 29.62
C ARG A 128 -13.99 -8.20 30.43
N THR A 129 -12.91 -8.68 31.04
CA THR A 129 -13.02 -9.61 32.17
C THR A 129 -13.39 -8.78 33.41
N LYS A 130 -14.53 -9.14 34.01
CA LYS A 130 -15.12 -8.41 35.14
C LYS A 130 -14.16 -8.42 36.33
N ARG A 131 -13.63 -7.25 36.71
CA ARG A 131 -12.93 -7.09 37.99
C ARG A 131 -13.96 -7.18 39.12
N VAL A 132 -13.80 -8.17 39.99
CA VAL A 132 -14.56 -8.30 41.24
C VAL A 132 -14.03 -7.27 42.24
N PRO A 133 -14.87 -6.51 42.96
CA PRO A 133 -14.41 -5.53 43.93
C PRO A 133 -13.92 -6.21 45.23
N PRO A 134 -12.91 -5.63 45.92
CA PRO A 134 -12.40 -6.16 47.17
C PRO A 134 -13.35 -5.88 48.34
N LYS A 135 -13.26 -6.74 49.36
CA LYS A 135 -14.07 -6.75 50.58
C LYS A 135 -13.47 -5.89 51.68
#